data_AF-A0A932KFJ3-F1
#
_entry.id   AF-A0A932KFJ3-F1
#
_cell.length_a   1.000
_cell.length_b   1.000
_cell.length_c   1.000
_cell.angle_alpha   90.00
_cell.angle_beta   90.00
_cell.angle_gamma   90.00
#
_symmetry.space_group_name_H-M   'P 1'
#
loop_
_entity.id
_entity.type
_entity.pdbx_description
1 polymer ?
#
loop_
_entity_poly.entity_id
_entity_poly.type
_entity_poly.pdbx_seq_one_letter_code
_entity_poly.pdbx_strand_id
1 'polypeptide(L)'
;MIKIIGISLGLGLVVLFVSAFALGTYYNYRASHRPEQTRFSQGGLPTKTLDGFYKGNRPGSAWQGKTFNGSAQSGINNFTDGDKYVFKTLVAKGLKDDKQVLKIDYNQPHNPWWLRYVVDELVQTSDGKYLGKVNLKILPGLPITITYFELTK
;
A
#
# COMPACT_ATOMS: atom_id res chain seq x y z
N MET A 1 -33.33 -24.48 21.38
CA MET A 1 -31.85 -24.56 21.30
C MET A 1 -31.24 -23.84 20.10
N ILE A 2 -31.83 -23.89 18.89
CA ILE A 2 -31.25 -23.27 17.68
C ILE A 2 -31.18 -21.72 17.74
N LYS A 3 -32.11 -21.04 18.43
CA LYS A 3 -32.15 -19.57 18.50
C LYS A 3 -31.00 -18.92 19.30
N ILE A 4 -30.48 -19.59 20.33
CA ILE A 4 -29.44 -19.03 21.21
C ILE A 4 -28.07 -19.06 20.49
N ILE A 5 -27.79 -20.12 19.72
CA ILE A 5 -26.56 -20.26 18.93
C ILE A 5 -26.49 -19.17 17.84
N GLY A 6 -27.61 -18.87 17.18
CA GLY A 6 -27.66 -17.80 16.16
C GLY A 6 -27.39 -16.40 16.69
N ILE A 7 -27.84 -16.09 17.92
CA ILE A 7 -27.62 -14.79 18.57
C ILE A 7 -26.14 -14.65 18.99
N SER A 8 -25.53 -15.69 19.56
CA SER A 8 -24.13 -15.68 19.96
C SER A 8 -23.16 -15.59 18.77
N LEU A 9 -23.47 -16.27 17.66
CA LEU A 9 -22.67 -16.19 16.44
C LEU A 9 -22.76 -14.79 15.80
N GLY A 10 -23.96 -14.20 15.76
CA GLY A 10 -24.19 -12.85 15.26
C GLY A 10 -23.46 -11.79 16.07
N LEU A 11 -23.50 -11.88 17.41
CA LEU A 11 -22.79 -10.96 18.30
C LEU A 11 -21.26 -11.06 18.10
N GLY A 12 -20.74 -12.28 17.95
CA GLY A 12 -19.32 -12.50 17.67
C GLY A 12 -18.85 -11.85 16.37
N LEU A 13 -19.63 -11.98 15.29
CA LEU A 13 -19.33 -11.33 14.01
C LEU A 13 -19.38 -9.80 14.10
N VAL A 14 -20.34 -9.24 14.86
CA VAL A 14 -20.42 -7.79 15.09
C VAL A 14 -19.19 -7.29 15.86
N VAL A 15 -18.78 -7.99 16.92
CA VAL A 15 -17.57 -7.62 17.68
C VAL A 15 -16.33 -7.66 16.78
N LEU A 16 -16.15 -8.72 15.98
CA LEU A 16 -15.04 -8.81 15.03
C LEU A 16 -15.04 -7.67 14.01
N PHE A 17 -16.21 -7.33 13.45
CA PHE A 17 -16.34 -6.23 12.51
C PHE A 17 -16.01 -4.88 13.15
N VAL A 18 -16.55 -4.59 14.34
CA VAL A 18 -16.29 -3.35 15.07
C VAL A 18 -14.81 -3.25 15.43
N SER A 19 -14.18 -4.34 15.90
CA SER A 19 -12.75 -4.36 16.18
C SER A 19 -11.90 -4.13 14.93
N ALA A 20 -12.22 -4.79 13.82
CA ALA A 20 -11.51 -4.58 12.55
C ALA A 20 -11.67 -3.14 12.03
N PHE A 21 -12.88 -2.58 12.14
CA PHE A 21 -13.15 -1.20 11.77
C PHE A 21 -12.38 -0.21 12.65
N ALA A 22 -12.44 -0.37 13.97
CA ALA A 22 -11.70 0.47 14.92
C ALA A 22 -10.18 0.38 14.71
N LEU A 23 -9.66 -0.80 14.40
CA LEU A 23 -8.25 -0.99 14.06
C LEU A 23 -7.89 -0.27 12.75
N GLY A 24 -8.74 -0.39 11.73
CA GLY A 24 -8.58 0.31 10.46
C GLY A 24 -8.56 1.83 10.62
N THR A 25 -9.48 2.39 11.40
CA THR A 25 -9.52 3.84 11.69
C THR A 25 -8.29 4.28 12.49
N TYR A 26 -7.85 3.48 13.46
CA TYR A 26 -6.63 3.75 14.23
C TYR A 26 -5.37 3.81 13.35
N TYR A 27 -5.15 2.80 12.48
CA TYR A 27 -4.01 2.81 11.55
C TYR A 27 -4.05 4.01 10.63
N ASN A 28 -5.24 4.31 10.10
CA ASN A 28 -5.43 5.45 9.23
C ASN A 28 -5.11 6.78 9.94
N TYR A 29 -5.61 6.97 11.16
CA TYR A 29 -5.34 8.14 11.98
C TYR A 29 -3.84 8.29 12.27
N ARG A 30 -3.15 7.21 12.67
CA ARG A 30 -1.69 7.27 12.87
C ARG A 30 -0.95 7.64 11.59
N ALA A 31 -1.35 7.08 10.45
CA ALA A 31 -0.69 7.34 9.18
C ALA A 31 -0.91 8.78 8.69
N SER A 32 -2.04 9.41 8.99
CA SER A 32 -2.30 10.80 8.60
C SER A 32 -1.56 11.82 9.47
N HIS A 33 -1.19 11.47 10.70
CA HIS A 33 -0.47 12.36 11.65
C HIS A 33 1.05 12.15 11.64
N ARG A 34 1.55 11.41 10.66
CA ARG A 34 2.97 11.11 10.49
C ARG A 34 3.66 12.15 9.60
N PRO A 35 4.92 12.56 9.87
CA PRO A 35 5.66 13.49 9.01
C PRO A 35 5.73 13.04 7.54
N GLU A 36 5.68 11.73 7.29
CA GLU A 36 5.61 11.14 5.96
C GLU A 36 4.37 11.59 5.18
N GLN A 37 3.22 11.84 5.83
CA GLN A 37 2.03 12.36 5.15
C GLN A 37 2.31 13.75 4.55
N THR A 38 2.93 14.65 5.31
CA THR A 38 3.29 16.00 4.83
C THR A 38 4.27 15.91 3.66
N ARG A 39 5.33 15.11 3.80
CA ARG A 39 6.31 14.87 2.72
C ARG A 39 5.65 14.26 1.48
N PHE A 40 4.71 13.34 1.68
CA PHE A 40 3.97 12.69 0.60
C PHE A 40 3.10 13.70 -0.16
N SER A 41 2.38 14.56 0.57
CA SER A 41 1.55 15.62 -0.02
C SER A 41 2.39 16.58 -0.86
N GLN A 42 3.61 16.90 -0.44
CA GLN A 42 4.55 17.78 -1.16
C GLN A 42 5.26 17.12 -2.36
N GLY A 43 5.36 15.79 -2.42
CA GLY A 43 6.04 15.08 -3.50
C GLY A 43 5.36 15.20 -4.86
N GLY A 44 6.07 14.93 -5.95
CA GLY A 44 5.52 14.94 -7.31
C GLY A 44 5.38 13.54 -7.91
N LEU A 45 4.92 13.45 -9.16
CA LEU A 45 5.13 12.24 -9.97
C LEU A 45 6.63 12.02 -10.21
N PRO A 46 7.07 10.78 -10.44
CA PRO A 46 8.42 10.52 -10.94
C PRO A 46 8.72 11.34 -12.20
N THR A 47 9.82 12.08 -12.21
CA THR A 47 10.26 12.91 -13.34
C THR A 47 11.01 12.09 -14.40
N LYS A 48 11.49 10.90 -14.02
CA LYS A 48 12.15 9.93 -14.89
C LYS A 48 11.37 8.62 -14.87
N THR A 49 11.40 7.90 -15.99
CA THR A 49 10.90 6.52 -16.05
C THR A 49 11.60 5.68 -14.97
N LEU A 50 10.81 4.91 -14.21
CA LEU A 50 11.36 4.02 -13.20
C LEU A 50 11.78 2.72 -13.84
N ASP A 51 13.09 2.46 -13.88
CA ASP A 51 13.66 1.22 -14.42
C ASP A 51 14.73 0.67 -13.50
N GLY A 52 14.77 -0.66 -13.38
CA GLY A 52 15.73 -1.39 -12.54
C GLY A 52 15.41 -1.34 -11.05
N PHE A 53 16.38 -1.74 -10.23
CA PHE A 53 16.23 -1.85 -8.78
C PHE A 53 16.20 -0.48 -8.08
N TYR A 54 15.38 -0.37 -7.05
CA TYR A 54 15.31 0.74 -6.10
C TYR A 54 15.32 0.16 -4.69
N LYS A 55 16.30 0.57 -3.90
CA LYS A 55 16.52 0.09 -2.54
C LYS A 55 15.42 0.60 -1.61
N GLY A 56 14.79 -0.34 -0.90
CA GLY A 56 13.83 -0.06 0.15
C GLY A 56 14.50 0.31 1.47
N ASN A 57 13.86 1.19 2.24
CA ASN A 57 14.25 1.50 3.61
C ASN A 57 13.19 1.01 4.60
N ARG A 58 13.41 -0.16 5.19
CA ARG A 58 12.56 -0.70 6.27
C ARG A 58 13.39 -1.61 7.20
N PRO A 59 14.01 -1.06 8.26
CA PRO A 59 14.85 -1.82 9.18
C PRO A 59 14.12 -3.05 9.75
N GLY A 60 14.83 -4.18 9.84
CA GLY A 60 14.29 -5.45 10.34
C GLY A 60 13.31 -6.17 9.40
N SER A 61 13.18 -5.71 8.15
CA SER A 61 12.33 -6.36 7.14
C SER A 61 13.15 -7.23 6.18
N ALA A 62 12.58 -8.38 5.78
CA ALA A 62 13.11 -9.18 4.66
C ALA A 62 12.96 -8.47 3.31
N TRP A 63 12.10 -7.45 3.21
CA TRP A 63 11.90 -6.67 1.99
C TRP A 63 13.09 -5.76 1.72
N GLN A 64 13.66 -5.87 0.51
CA GLN A 64 14.88 -5.15 0.09
C GLN A 64 14.58 -3.96 -0.81
N GLY A 65 13.41 -3.92 -1.47
CA GLY A 65 13.08 -2.87 -2.42
C GLY A 65 12.16 -3.34 -3.54
N LYS A 66 12.20 -2.62 -4.65
CA LYS A 66 11.40 -2.93 -5.85
C LYS A 66 12.25 -2.81 -7.09
N THR A 67 12.01 -3.70 -8.05
CA THR A 67 12.55 -3.59 -9.40
C THR A 67 11.42 -3.17 -10.32
N PHE A 68 11.61 -2.06 -11.02
CA PHE A 68 10.64 -1.52 -11.98
C PHE A 68 11.06 -1.83 -13.42
N ASN A 69 10.05 -2.01 -14.26
CA ASN A 69 10.15 -1.92 -15.71
C ASN A 69 9.13 -0.88 -16.16
N GLY A 70 9.61 0.34 -16.38
CA GLY A 70 8.78 1.50 -16.69
C GLY A 70 8.16 1.39 -18.08
N SER A 71 8.88 0.82 -19.06
CA SER A 71 8.35 0.59 -20.41
C SER A 71 7.14 -0.35 -20.41
N ALA A 72 7.16 -1.40 -19.57
CA ALA A 72 6.08 -2.36 -19.42
C ALA A 72 5.05 -1.98 -18.33
N GLN A 73 5.22 -0.80 -17.72
CA GLN A 73 4.40 -0.30 -16.61
C GLN A 73 4.20 -1.37 -15.51
N SER A 74 5.31 -1.95 -15.05
CA SER A 74 5.28 -3.10 -14.16
C SER A 74 6.49 -3.18 -13.25
N GLY A 75 6.50 -4.16 -12.36
CA GLY A 75 7.67 -4.49 -11.57
C GLY A 75 7.40 -5.63 -10.60
N ILE A 76 8.35 -5.83 -9.69
CA ILE A 76 8.31 -6.89 -8.66
C ILE A 76 8.97 -6.39 -7.37
N ASN A 77 8.54 -6.92 -6.21
CA ASN A 77 9.24 -6.66 -4.96
C ASN A 77 10.42 -7.62 -4.80
N ASN A 78 11.53 -7.10 -4.31
CA ASN A 78 12.72 -7.90 -4.01
C ASN A 78 12.75 -8.19 -2.50
N PHE A 79 12.91 -9.46 -2.13
CA PHE A 79 13.11 -9.90 -0.74
C PHE A 79 14.44 -10.63 -0.60
N THR A 80 14.90 -10.81 0.63
CA THR A 80 16.13 -11.57 0.93
C THR A 80 16.10 -13.01 0.42
N ASP A 81 14.92 -13.60 0.29
CA ASP A 81 14.70 -14.97 -0.17
C ASP A 81 14.16 -15.05 -1.61
N GLY A 82 14.28 -13.95 -2.37
CA GLY A 82 13.94 -13.90 -3.80
C GLY A 82 12.82 -12.91 -4.14
N ASP A 83 12.55 -12.79 -5.43
CA ASP A 83 11.59 -11.83 -5.96
C ASP A 83 10.16 -12.35 -5.85
N LYS A 84 9.25 -11.49 -5.37
CA LYS A 84 7.87 -11.83 -5.09
C LYS A 84 6.94 -10.70 -5.44
N TYR A 85 5.67 -11.05 -5.65
CA TYR A 85 4.57 -10.09 -5.76
C TYR A 85 4.74 -9.08 -6.89
N VAL A 86 4.50 -9.56 -8.11
CA VAL A 86 4.46 -8.72 -9.31
C VAL A 86 3.39 -7.64 -9.18
N PHE A 87 3.63 -6.49 -9.81
CA PHE A 87 2.69 -5.38 -9.80
C PHE A 87 2.64 -4.68 -11.15
N LYS A 88 1.55 -3.96 -11.38
CA LYS A 88 1.42 -2.98 -12.47
C LYS A 88 1.53 -1.57 -11.93
N THR A 89 2.03 -0.66 -12.76
CA THR A 89 2.12 0.76 -12.41
C THR A 89 1.21 1.58 -13.31
N LEU A 90 0.60 2.62 -12.75
CA LEU A 90 -0.21 3.55 -13.53
C LEU A 90 -0.26 4.92 -12.84
N VAL A 91 -0.25 5.99 -13.61
CA VAL A 91 -0.47 7.34 -13.08
C VAL A 91 -1.97 7.55 -12.92
N ALA A 92 -2.43 7.84 -11.71
CA ALA A 92 -3.82 8.15 -11.43
C ALA A 92 -3.98 9.01 -10.19
N LYS A 93 -5.21 9.50 -9.97
CA LYS A 93 -5.56 10.29 -8.78
C LYS A 93 -5.36 9.45 -7.52
N GLY A 94 -4.75 10.07 -6.51
CA GLY A 94 -4.56 9.49 -5.19
C GLY A 94 -5.87 8.99 -4.58
N LEU A 95 -5.76 7.96 -3.75
CA LEU A 95 -6.88 7.34 -3.04
C LEU A 95 -7.45 8.27 -1.97
N LYS A 96 -6.62 9.17 -1.42
CA LYS A 96 -6.98 10.09 -0.33
C LYS A 96 -6.53 11.52 -0.61
N ASP A 97 -5.38 11.68 -1.25
CA ASP A 97 -4.82 12.98 -1.59
C ASP A 97 -5.33 13.44 -2.96
N ASP A 98 -5.74 14.71 -3.07
CA ASP A 98 -6.25 15.29 -4.32
C ASP A 98 -5.10 15.68 -5.27
N LYS A 99 -4.35 14.67 -5.72
CA LYS A 99 -3.18 14.81 -6.59
C LYS A 99 -2.96 13.55 -7.42
N GLN A 100 -2.19 13.67 -8.50
CA GLN A 100 -1.72 12.51 -9.25
C GLN A 100 -0.57 11.82 -8.49
N VAL A 101 -0.58 10.49 -8.49
CA VAL A 101 0.45 9.62 -7.92
C VAL A 101 0.76 8.49 -8.90
N LEU A 102 1.94 7.88 -8.77
CA LEU A 102 2.19 6.60 -9.43
C LEU A 102 1.62 5.49 -8.53
N LYS A 103 0.54 4.85 -8.94
CA LYS A 103 -0.02 3.69 -8.25
C LYS A 103 0.78 2.45 -8.59
N ILE A 104 0.97 1.59 -7.60
CA ILE A 104 1.53 0.25 -7.70
C ILE A 104 0.40 -0.71 -7.32
N ASP A 105 -0.13 -1.40 -8.32
CA ASP A 105 -1.30 -2.26 -8.21
C ASP A 105 -0.91 -3.74 -8.12
N TYR A 106 -1.15 -4.33 -6.96
CA TYR A 106 -0.91 -5.75 -6.69
C TYR A 106 -2.07 -6.67 -7.05
N ASN A 107 -3.16 -6.16 -7.61
CA ASN A 107 -4.28 -6.98 -8.07
C ASN A 107 -3.93 -7.77 -9.34
N GLN A 108 -3.00 -8.70 -9.20
CA GLN A 108 -2.49 -9.56 -10.27
C GLN A 108 -2.92 -11.01 -10.01
N PRO A 109 -3.25 -11.78 -11.05
CA PRO A 109 -3.81 -13.13 -10.91
C PRO A 109 -2.88 -14.13 -10.20
N HIS A 110 -1.56 -13.92 -10.23
CA HIS A 110 -0.58 -14.77 -9.54
C HIS A 110 -0.31 -14.35 -8.09
N ASN A 111 -0.75 -13.16 -7.67
CA ASN A 111 -0.54 -12.71 -6.31
C ASN A 111 -1.54 -13.39 -5.36
N PRO A 112 -1.14 -13.64 -4.10
CA PRO A 112 -2.05 -14.14 -3.07
C PRO A 112 -3.30 -13.24 -2.96
N TRP A 113 -4.46 -13.85 -2.72
CA TRP A 113 -5.74 -13.16 -2.72
C TRP A 113 -5.77 -11.94 -1.78
N TRP A 114 -5.13 -12.04 -0.60
CA TRP A 114 -5.10 -10.97 0.39
C TRP A 114 -4.27 -9.77 -0.07
N LEU A 115 -3.26 -9.98 -0.92
CA LEU A 115 -2.39 -8.91 -1.40
C LEU A 115 -3.06 -8.06 -2.47
N ARG A 116 -4.08 -8.60 -3.16
CA ARG A 116 -4.81 -7.91 -4.23
C ARG A 116 -5.59 -6.68 -3.73
N TYR A 117 -5.77 -6.55 -2.42
CA TYR A 117 -6.36 -5.37 -1.80
C TYR A 117 -5.33 -4.28 -1.47
N VAL A 118 -4.03 -4.56 -1.65
CA VAL A 118 -2.95 -3.59 -1.43
C VAL A 118 -2.77 -2.74 -2.69
N VAL A 119 -2.70 -1.42 -2.49
CA VAL A 119 -2.25 -0.46 -3.49
C VAL A 119 -1.21 0.44 -2.84
N ASP A 120 0.01 0.45 -3.35
CA ASP A 120 0.97 1.48 -2.95
C ASP A 120 0.78 2.70 -3.84
N GLU A 121 0.94 3.88 -3.27
CA GLU A 121 1.00 5.14 -4.00
C GLU A 121 2.39 5.72 -3.83
N LEU A 122 3.03 6.11 -4.93
CA LEU A 122 4.41 6.56 -4.94
C LEU A 122 4.50 8.00 -5.44
N VAL A 123 5.26 8.81 -4.72
CA VAL A 123 5.66 10.16 -5.13
C VAL A 123 7.17 10.30 -5.08
N GLN A 124 7.73 11.15 -5.92
CA GLN A 124 9.12 11.56 -5.85
C GLN A 124 9.27 12.75 -4.89
N THR A 125 10.22 12.65 -3.95
CA THR A 125 10.49 13.72 -2.97
C THR A 125 11.77 14.49 -3.29
N SER A 126 12.71 13.88 -4.02
CA SER A 126 13.91 14.52 -4.59
C SER A 126 14.45 13.67 -5.74
N ASP A 127 15.50 14.11 -6.43
CA ASP A 127 16.13 13.25 -7.46
C ASP A 127 16.57 11.91 -6.84
N GLY A 128 16.17 10.81 -7.49
CA GLY A 128 16.43 9.45 -7.04
C GLY A 128 15.77 8.99 -5.72
N LYS A 129 14.94 9.82 -5.05
CA LYS A 129 14.28 9.45 -3.79
C LYS A 129 12.76 9.53 -3.89
N TYR A 130 12.11 8.51 -3.38
CA TYR A 130 10.67 8.34 -3.48
C TYR A 130 10.09 7.93 -2.14
N LEU A 131 8.86 8.38 -1.90
CA LEU A 131 8.08 8.04 -0.72
C LEU A 131 6.82 7.30 -1.18
N GLY A 132 6.68 6.08 -0.67
CA GLY A 132 5.54 5.21 -0.88
C GLY A 132 4.58 5.24 0.29
N LYS A 133 3.29 5.21 -0.02
CA LYS A 133 2.18 5.12 0.92
C LYS A 133 1.42 3.81 0.66
N VAL A 134 1.36 2.93 1.66
CA VAL A 134 0.69 1.62 1.54
C VAL A 134 -0.77 1.76 1.94
N ASN A 135 -1.67 1.46 1.02
CA ASN A 135 -3.11 1.52 1.25
C ASN A 135 -3.76 0.14 1.10
N LEU A 136 -4.77 -0.14 1.93
CA LEU A 136 -5.67 -1.27 1.82
C LEU A 136 -7.04 -0.83 1.32
N LYS A 137 -7.56 -1.52 0.31
CA LYS A 137 -8.89 -1.31 -0.28
C LYS A 137 -9.87 -2.42 0.13
N ILE A 138 -10.09 -2.59 1.43
CA ILE A 138 -10.98 -3.63 1.96
C ILE A 138 -12.46 -3.22 1.84
N LEU A 139 -12.77 -1.94 2.10
CA LEU A 139 -14.12 -1.39 1.99
C LEU A 139 -14.22 -0.46 0.78
N PRO A 140 -15.28 -0.56 -0.05
CA PRO A 140 -15.52 0.37 -1.14
C PRO A 140 -15.54 1.82 -0.65
N GLY A 141 -14.77 2.69 -1.31
CA GLY A 141 -14.72 4.13 -0.99
C GLY A 141 -13.95 4.51 0.27
N LEU A 142 -13.46 3.56 1.06
CA LEU A 142 -12.76 3.83 2.34
C LEU A 142 -11.38 3.16 2.39
N PRO A 143 -10.39 3.65 1.62
CA PRO A 143 -9.04 3.12 1.68
C PRO A 143 -8.39 3.42 3.04
N ILE A 144 -7.72 2.42 3.61
CA ILE A 144 -7.01 2.54 4.89
C ILE A 144 -5.51 2.65 4.59
N THR A 145 -4.87 3.72 5.04
CA THR A 145 -3.41 3.83 4.97
C THR A 145 -2.78 3.10 6.14
N ILE A 146 -1.87 2.16 5.86
CA ILE A 146 -1.27 1.29 6.87
C ILE A 146 0.09 1.81 7.31
N THR A 147 0.93 2.20 6.35
CA THR A 147 2.30 2.63 6.60
C THR A 147 2.87 3.38 5.40
N TYR A 148 4.07 3.91 5.56
CA TYR A 148 4.91 4.44 4.50
C TYR A 148 6.14 3.55 4.30
N PHE A 149 6.80 3.69 3.15
CA PHE A 149 8.12 3.16 2.87
C PHE A 149 8.88 4.15 1.99
N GLU A 150 10.21 4.08 1.99
CA GLU A 150 11.03 4.88 1.08
C GLU A 150 11.72 3.98 0.06
N LEU A 151 11.95 4.55 -1.13
CA LEU A 151 12.76 3.96 -2.18
C LEU A 151 13.85 4.93 -2.58
N THR A 152 15.08 4.42 -2.76
CA THR A 152 16.21 5.18 -3.30
C THR A 152 16.77 4.46 -4.51
N LYS A 153 17.03 5.20 -5.58
CA LYS A 153 17.71 4.70 -6.77
C LYS A 153 19.17 4.38 -6.48
#